data_AF-A0A420IHX1-F1
#
_entry.id   AF-A0A420IHX1-F1
#
_cell.length_a   1.000
_cell.length_b   1.000
_cell.length_c   1.000
_cell.angle_alpha   90.00
_cell.angle_beta   90.00
_cell.angle_gamma   90.00
#
_symmetry.space_group_name_H-M   'P 1'
#
loop_
_entity.id
_entity.type
_entity.pdbx_description
1 polymer ?
#
loop_
_entity_poly.entity_id
_entity_poly.type
_entity_poly.pdbx_seq_one_letter_code
_entity_poly.pdbx_strand_id
1 'polypeptide(L)'
;MDPIEGPGEEKLNLENLYLKLQDLELLEEQIMVGVDTVFGRAFFNGLEVYTDGSNGQKIRHKSFSDSPFFEEVRDKAIFFKNAVQKINQFRDILRMHINICSRPFLRPLHILELPDEILVQICEYVQGREEYFVKHLPEINIGVDEVKNMRLTCRRFCNASSHLLISCMNLEFDSDSLSYLKDISSHPTISKGVRVIRLNLLYYDYVLEEDIDTFGDYHARRLLETTECIQDMANYGTDLFTGTPKDVVKSSILKGFSIGNAWLYLGGETTNIVSEEDLGYQKLLLKAYRKYRKLYARQKHLQLTGNYPRAISAAMSKMSNATRLDIFNSDFVTRPKRHQRPDFITMVNNEESLINSTLFPITWEKGRRFGLGEPPLELLIQLPIAIKKAGIFLTSLDIRVPPNDFFFLASDEESLESIKMSTQRLRKFSYDPRVPHFSDLWAVEEQSEVNALGKYLSAHLSSPVLMDIQLTCDFLRADNFSPWFSLGSVLTQYQWPKLESLSLTGLAFQFSELEQFISQFDLPIVLWLRRVHLLSGTWARALDLLRGKVRAYPILEELSGGEFDDMSDQERKRILGKNDNSWDMNKAELYILSSFSTPNPFRSDEIESPSQEY
;
A
#
# COMPACT_ATOMS: atom_id res chain seq x y z
N MET A 1 13.48 55.36 51.54
CA MET A 1 12.12 54.90 51.20
C MET A 1 11.88 55.36 49.78
N ASP A 2 12.29 54.51 48.85
CA ASP A 2 12.09 54.74 47.42
C ASP A 2 10.61 54.61 47.07
N PRO A 3 10.10 55.40 46.11
CA PRO A 3 8.76 55.20 45.58
C PRO A 3 8.77 53.95 44.69
N ILE A 4 7.84 53.05 45.00
CA ILE A 4 7.60 51.80 44.26
C ILE A 4 7.20 52.16 42.82
N GLU A 5 8.07 51.82 41.86
CA GLU A 5 7.74 51.80 40.44
C GLU A 5 6.61 50.78 40.21
N GLY A 6 5.51 51.24 39.61
CA GLY A 6 4.48 50.34 39.08
C GLY A 6 5.04 49.50 37.93
N PRO A 7 4.46 48.32 37.66
CA PRO A 7 4.95 47.44 36.60
C PRO A 7 4.86 48.19 35.26
N GLY A 8 6.00 48.33 34.60
CA GLY A 8 6.13 49.04 33.34
C GLY A 8 5.13 48.49 32.32
N GLU A 9 4.33 49.39 31.74
CA GLU A 9 3.64 49.14 30.48
C GLU A 9 4.71 48.85 29.42
N GLU A 10 5.00 47.58 29.16
CA GLU A 10 5.68 47.18 27.93
C GLU A 10 4.85 47.77 26.78
N LYS A 11 5.38 48.80 26.12
CA LYS A 11 4.84 49.23 24.83
C LYS A 11 4.87 48.00 23.92
N LEU A 12 3.69 47.47 23.61
CA LEU A 12 3.45 46.43 22.62
C LEU A 12 3.90 46.93 21.24
N ASN A 13 5.21 46.87 20.98
CA ASN A 13 5.79 47.09 19.68
C ASN A 13 5.59 45.83 18.83
N LEU A 14 5.40 46.00 17.53
CA LEU A 14 5.15 44.93 16.56
C LEU A 14 6.20 43.82 16.63
N GLU A 15 7.46 44.20 16.84
CA GLU A 15 8.60 43.30 16.98
C GLU A 15 8.49 42.39 18.22
N ASN A 16 8.05 42.94 19.36
CA ASN A 16 7.81 42.17 20.59
C ASN A 16 6.61 41.22 20.42
N LEU A 17 5.56 41.65 19.70
CA LEU A 17 4.42 40.80 19.37
C LEU A 17 4.80 39.63 18.44
N TYR A 18 5.66 39.85 17.43
CA TYR A 18 6.16 38.78 16.57
C TYR A 18 7.06 37.81 17.30
N LEU A 19 7.94 38.31 18.20
CA LEU A 19 8.75 37.45 19.07
C LEU A 19 7.85 36.57 19.96
N LYS A 20 6.82 37.13 20.59
CA LYS A 20 5.84 36.36 21.39
C LYS A 20 5.06 35.34 20.54
N LEU A 21 4.82 35.61 19.26
CA LEU A 21 4.21 34.65 18.33
C LEU A 21 5.17 33.50 18.01
N GLN A 22 6.45 33.80 17.79
CA GLN A 22 7.50 32.81 17.55
C GLN A 22 7.75 31.93 18.80
N ASP A 23 7.74 32.52 20.00
CA ASP A 23 7.85 31.79 21.26
C ASP A 23 6.68 30.81 21.43
N LEU A 24 5.46 31.19 21.01
CA LEU A 24 4.30 30.29 21.01
C LEU A 24 4.42 29.17 19.97
N GLU A 25 5.03 29.41 18.81
CA GLU A 25 5.31 28.37 17.81
C GLU A 25 6.32 27.37 18.36
N LEU A 26 7.37 27.82 19.04
CA LEU A 26 8.35 26.97 19.70
C LEU A 26 7.72 26.15 20.86
N LEU A 27 6.84 26.78 21.64
CA LEU A 27 6.09 26.14 22.71
C LEU A 27 5.11 25.09 22.16
N GLU A 28 4.43 25.39 21.05
CA GLU A 28 3.59 24.43 20.34
C GLU A 28 4.41 23.26 19.82
N GLU A 29 5.57 23.50 19.21
CA GLU A 29 6.47 22.44 18.75
C GLU A 29 6.90 21.52 19.90
N GLN A 30 7.27 22.08 21.05
CA GLN A 30 7.61 21.31 22.25
C GLN A 30 6.41 20.51 22.80
N ILE A 31 5.23 21.11 22.80
CA ILE A 31 3.99 20.42 23.19
C ILE A 31 3.63 19.35 22.18
N MET A 32 3.81 19.58 20.88
CA MET A 32 3.53 18.65 19.80
C MET A 32 4.52 17.48 19.81
N VAL A 33 5.79 17.68 20.17
CA VAL A 33 6.74 16.60 20.45
C VAL A 33 6.27 15.76 21.65
N GLY A 34 5.77 16.41 22.70
CA GLY A 34 5.16 15.73 23.85
C GLY A 34 3.88 14.96 23.49
N VAL A 35 3.04 15.54 22.62
CA VAL A 35 1.85 14.92 22.04
C VAL A 35 2.24 13.78 21.11
N ASP A 36 3.23 13.88 20.24
CA ASP A 36 3.67 12.76 19.40
C ASP A 36 4.26 11.61 20.24
N THR A 37 4.83 11.93 21.41
CA THR A 37 5.32 10.93 22.36
C THR A 37 4.17 10.24 23.12
N VAL A 38 3.09 10.97 23.46
CA VAL A 38 1.96 10.50 24.31
C VAL A 38 0.72 10.08 23.52
N PHE A 39 0.41 10.79 22.45
CA PHE A 39 -0.66 10.60 21.46
C PHE A 39 -0.19 10.12 20.11
N GLY A 40 1.11 10.08 19.78
CA GLY A 40 1.58 9.09 18.81
C GLY A 40 0.90 7.79 19.21
N ARG A 41 1.09 7.40 20.48
CA ARG A 41 0.39 6.38 21.32
C ARG A 41 -1.15 6.39 21.40
N ALA A 42 -1.86 7.37 20.84
CA ALA A 42 -3.33 7.36 20.72
C ALA A 42 -3.89 7.77 19.32
N PHE A 43 -3.05 8.16 18.35
CA PHE A 43 -3.42 8.61 17.01
C PHE A 43 -3.43 7.47 15.99
N PHE A 44 -2.54 6.47 16.13
CA PHE A 44 -2.68 5.21 15.38
C PHE A 44 -4.03 4.61 15.74
N ASN A 45 -4.27 4.37 17.04
CA ASN A 45 -5.44 4.75 17.88
C ASN A 45 -6.81 5.21 17.31
N GLY A 46 -6.82 6.00 16.25
CA GLY A 46 -8.03 6.66 15.73
C GLY A 46 -8.21 6.59 14.22
N LEU A 47 -7.19 6.14 13.48
CA LEU A 47 -7.21 6.09 12.01
C LEU A 47 -7.94 4.88 11.40
N GLU A 48 -8.45 3.95 12.21
CA GLU A 48 -9.24 2.78 11.76
C GLU A 48 -10.75 2.97 11.98
N VAL A 49 -11.20 4.08 12.56
CA VAL A 49 -12.64 4.31 12.80
C VAL A 49 -13.37 4.91 11.58
N TYR A 50 -12.71 5.05 10.44
CA TYR A 50 -13.38 5.38 9.17
C TYR A 50 -12.98 4.48 8.01
N THR A 51 -13.20 3.18 8.16
CA THR A 51 -13.75 2.34 7.08
C THR A 51 -14.30 1.04 7.67
N ASP A 52 -15.45 1.08 8.32
CA ASP A 52 -16.43 0.03 8.06
C ASP A 52 -17.84 0.57 8.24
N GLY A 53 -18.58 0.53 7.15
CA GLY A 53 -19.94 1.00 7.05
C GLY A 53 -20.84 -0.16 6.65
N SER A 54 -21.23 -0.99 7.62
CA SER A 54 -22.58 -1.57 7.63
C SER A 54 -22.92 -2.30 8.94
N ASN A 55 -23.82 -1.64 9.68
CA ASN A 55 -24.95 -2.20 10.43
C ASN A 55 -24.75 -3.37 11.41
N GLY A 56 -24.78 -3.00 12.70
CA GLY A 56 -26.05 -3.12 13.42
C GLY A 56 -26.17 -4.28 14.40
N GLN A 57 -25.61 -4.11 15.61
CA GLN A 57 -26.32 -4.45 16.83
C GLN A 57 -25.73 -3.69 18.03
N LYS A 58 -26.58 -2.89 18.68
CA LYS A 58 -26.28 -2.28 19.98
C LYS A 58 -26.13 -3.39 21.02
N ILE A 59 -24.93 -3.59 21.55
CA ILE A 59 -24.77 -4.16 22.88
C ILE A 59 -24.12 -3.11 23.76
N ARG A 60 -24.89 -2.69 24.76
CA ARG A 60 -24.57 -1.68 25.76
C ARG A 60 -23.90 -2.37 26.97
N HIS A 61 -22.70 -1.90 27.31
CA HIS A 61 -22.05 -1.87 28.64
C HIS A 61 -21.30 -3.10 29.17
N LYS A 62 -19.98 -2.93 29.40
CA LYS A 62 -19.43 -2.39 30.66
C LYS A 62 -18.34 -1.35 30.37
N SER A 63 -18.24 -0.35 31.23
CA SER A 63 -17.44 0.86 31.03
C SER A 63 -15.95 0.58 30.97
N PHE A 64 -15.29 1.06 29.92
CA PHE A 64 -13.84 1.04 29.67
C PHE A 64 -13.07 2.06 30.54
N SER A 65 -13.75 2.75 31.47
CA SER A 65 -13.26 3.97 32.12
C SER A 65 -12.45 3.77 33.40
N ASP A 66 -12.38 2.56 33.95
CA ASP A 66 -12.00 2.35 35.36
C ASP A 66 -10.65 1.63 35.52
N SER A 67 -9.82 1.61 34.47
CA SER A 67 -8.43 1.17 34.56
C SER A 67 -7.53 2.37 34.94
N PRO A 68 -6.62 2.25 35.93
CA PRO A 68 -5.70 3.32 36.34
C PRO A 68 -4.87 3.88 35.18
N PHE A 69 -4.61 3.06 34.15
CA PHE A 69 -3.91 3.44 32.94
C PHE A 69 -4.71 4.41 32.05
N PHE A 70 -6.05 4.23 31.99
CA PHE A 70 -6.93 5.09 31.19
C PHE A 70 -7.20 6.44 31.84
N GLU A 71 -7.17 6.54 33.17
CA GLU A 71 -7.24 7.82 33.88
C GLU A 71 -6.00 8.67 33.59
N GLU A 72 -4.79 8.09 33.68
CA GLU A 72 -3.54 8.82 33.42
C GLU A 72 -3.43 9.30 31.97
N VAL A 73 -3.82 8.47 31.00
CA VAL A 73 -3.84 8.83 29.58
C VAL A 73 -4.92 9.88 29.29
N ARG A 74 -6.12 9.75 29.89
CA ARG A 74 -7.20 10.72 29.74
C ARG A 74 -6.81 12.08 30.31
N ASP A 75 -6.19 12.11 31.49
CA ASP A 75 -5.79 13.35 32.15
C ASP A 75 -4.67 14.07 31.38
N LYS A 76 -3.69 13.31 30.87
CA LYS A 76 -2.66 13.86 29.96
C LYS A 76 -3.30 14.34 28.65
N ALA A 77 -4.29 13.63 28.12
CA ALA A 77 -4.96 14.02 26.90
C ALA A 77 -5.77 15.32 27.07
N ILE A 78 -6.49 15.44 28.18
CA ILE A 78 -7.20 16.66 28.56
C ILE A 78 -6.19 17.80 28.78
N PHE A 79 -5.07 17.55 29.44
CA PHE A 79 -4.00 18.53 29.65
C PHE A 79 -3.47 19.08 28.33
N PHE A 80 -3.06 18.22 27.41
CA PHE A 80 -2.53 18.64 26.10
C PHE A 80 -3.59 19.32 25.24
N LYS A 81 -4.82 18.81 25.22
CA LYS A 81 -5.94 19.48 24.53
C LYS A 81 -6.15 20.90 25.07
N ASN A 82 -6.13 21.06 26.38
CA ASN A 82 -6.26 22.37 27.02
C ASN A 82 -5.04 23.26 26.73
N ALA A 83 -3.83 22.70 26.67
CA ALA A 83 -2.60 23.43 26.34
C ALA A 83 -2.64 23.94 24.89
N VAL A 84 -2.97 23.09 23.92
CA VAL A 84 -3.13 23.46 22.50
C VAL A 84 -4.25 24.48 22.32
N GLN A 85 -5.39 24.31 23.01
CA GLN A 85 -6.47 25.30 22.99
C GLN A 85 -6.02 26.66 23.54
N LYS A 86 -5.26 26.68 24.64
CA LYS A 86 -4.72 27.92 25.19
C LYS A 86 -3.70 28.56 24.26
N ILE A 87 -2.80 27.79 23.65
CA ILE A 87 -1.87 28.28 22.62
C ILE A 87 -2.63 28.94 21.48
N ASN A 88 -3.67 28.27 20.96
CA ASN A 88 -4.48 28.81 19.87
C ASN A 88 -5.21 30.10 20.29
N GLN A 89 -5.76 30.15 21.51
CA GLN A 89 -6.35 31.38 22.04
C GLN A 89 -5.33 32.52 22.15
N PHE A 90 -4.13 32.25 22.69
CA PHE A 90 -3.06 33.25 22.77
C PHE A 90 -2.57 33.69 21.39
N ARG A 91 -2.44 32.75 20.45
CA ARG A 91 -2.09 33.00 19.06
C ARG A 91 -3.13 33.87 18.37
N ASP A 92 -4.41 33.62 18.58
CA ASP A 92 -5.49 34.43 18.02
C ASP A 92 -5.50 35.83 18.61
N ILE A 93 -5.28 35.97 19.93
CA ILE A 93 -5.15 37.27 20.59
C ILE A 93 -3.93 38.03 20.05
N LEU A 94 -2.76 37.37 19.92
CA LEU A 94 -1.56 37.98 19.37
C LEU A 94 -1.73 38.35 17.91
N ARG A 95 -2.29 37.46 17.07
CA ARG A 95 -2.60 37.76 15.66
C ARG A 95 -3.59 38.90 15.54
N MET A 96 -4.59 38.98 16.42
CA MET A 96 -5.52 40.12 16.46
C MET A 96 -4.80 41.41 16.81
N HIS A 97 -3.93 41.41 17.82
CA HIS A 97 -3.14 42.58 18.21
C HIS A 97 -2.13 42.97 17.13
N ILE A 98 -1.41 42.01 16.56
CA ILE A 98 -0.51 42.21 15.40
C ILE A 98 -1.32 42.82 14.26
N ASN A 99 -2.48 42.28 13.92
CA ASN A 99 -3.35 42.85 12.88
C ASN A 99 -3.75 44.28 13.21
N ILE A 100 -4.19 44.58 14.44
CA ILE A 100 -4.57 45.94 14.84
C ILE A 100 -3.38 46.90 14.73
N CYS A 101 -2.21 46.49 15.26
CA CYS A 101 -0.99 47.30 15.30
C CYS A 101 -0.34 47.46 13.92
N SER A 102 -0.42 46.45 13.05
CA SER A 102 0.19 46.45 11.72
C SER A 102 -0.72 47.04 10.64
N ARG A 103 -2.05 46.97 10.77
CA ARG A 103 -3.02 47.39 9.73
C ARG A 103 -2.87 48.84 9.25
N PRO A 104 -2.46 49.82 10.07
CA PRO A 104 -2.14 51.16 9.59
C PRO A 104 -0.89 51.23 8.70
N PHE A 105 0.01 50.25 8.82
CA PHE A 105 1.30 50.17 8.13
C PHE A 105 1.32 49.12 7.01
N LEU A 106 0.32 48.25 6.94
CA LEU A 106 0.20 47.21 5.92
C LEU A 106 -0.59 47.71 4.71
N ARG A 107 0.00 47.59 3.52
CA ARG A 107 -0.74 47.63 2.27
C ARG A 107 -1.74 46.45 2.26
N PRO A 108 -3.00 46.64 1.83
CA PRO A 108 -3.92 45.53 1.61
C PRO A 108 -3.30 44.57 0.58
N LEU A 109 -2.92 43.38 1.02
CA LEU A 109 -2.28 42.39 0.15
C LEU A 109 -3.36 41.53 -0.49
N HIS A 110 -3.56 41.68 -1.80
CA HIS A 110 -4.50 40.84 -2.53
C HIS A 110 -3.87 39.45 -2.79
N ILE A 111 -4.67 38.38 -2.88
CA ILE A 111 -4.14 37.03 -3.17
C ILE A 111 -3.34 36.98 -4.48
N LEU A 112 -3.68 37.86 -5.43
CA LEU A 112 -2.97 38.04 -6.70
C LEU A 112 -1.70 38.90 -6.59
N GLU A 113 -1.32 39.36 -5.40
CA GLU A 113 -0.07 40.07 -5.12
C GLU A 113 0.93 39.18 -4.37
N LEU A 114 0.50 38.00 -3.89
CA LEU A 114 1.40 37.01 -3.28
C LEU A 114 2.45 36.54 -4.30
N PRO A 115 3.64 36.11 -3.89
CA PRO A 115 4.59 35.39 -4.75
C PRO A 115 4.00 34.09 -5.29
N ASP A 116 4.47 33.63 -6.45
CA ASP A 116 3.97 32.39 -7.07
C ASP A 116 4.24 31.16 -6.17
N GLU A 117 5.33 31.16 -5.41
CA GLU A 117 5.70 30.11 -4.48
C GLU A 117 4.65 29.93 -3.37
N ILE A 118 4.18 31.05 -2.81
CA ILE A 118 3.14 31.05 -1.77
C ILE A 118 1.81 30.62 -2.37
N LEU A 119 1.50 31.09 -3.59
CA LEU A 119 0.27 30.70 -4.28
C LEU A 119 0.25 29.19 -4.59
N VAL A 120 1.38 28.61 -4.98
CA VAL A 120 1.55 27.17 -5.16
C VAL A 120 1.30 26.42 -3.85
N GLN A 121 1.91 26.85 -2.75
CA GLN A 121 1.70 26.21 -1.43
C GLN A 121 0.25 26.26 -0.98
N ILE A 122 -0.45 27.38 -1.22
CA ILE A 122 -1.89 27.49 -0.95
C ILE A 122 -2.66 26.47 -1.80
N CYS A 123 -2.35 26.35 -3.10
CA CYS A 123 -3.01 25.38 -3.96
C CYS A 123 -2.71 23.93 -3.54
N GLU A 124 -1.50 23.62 -3.08
CA GLU A 124 -1.11 22.31 -2.54
C GLU A 124 -1.88 21.99 -1.26
N TYR A 125 -2.02 22.97 -0.37
CA TYR A 125 -2.81 22.85 0.84
C TYR A 125 -4.28 22.57 0.53
N VAL A 126 -4.87 23.31 -0.43
CA VAL A 126 -6.26 23.12 -0.87
C VAL A 126 -6.48 21.77 -1.54
N GLN A 127 -5.49 21.26 -2.28
CA GLN A 127 -5.54 19.89 -2.80
C GLN A 127 -5.62 18.86 -1.65
N GLY A 128 -5.18 19.19 -0.44
CA GLY A 128 -4.98 18.19 0.61
C GLY A 128 -3.75 17.33 0.30
N ARG A 129 -2.73 17.93 -0.32
CA ARG A 129 -1.47 17.29 -0.72
C ARG A 129 -0.59 16.99 0.50
N GLU A 130 -1.06 16.16 1.42
CA GLU A 130 -0.22 15.66 2.50
C GLU A 130 0.75 14.61 1.93
N GLU A 131 2.01 14.68 2.37
CA GLU A 131 3.05 13.71 1.98
C GLU A 131 2.62 12.28 2.27
N TYR A 132 1.81 12.08 3.31
CA TYR A 132 1.21 10.80 3.68
C TYR A 132 0.40 10.17 2.52
N PHE A 133 -0.49 10.91 1.87
CA PHE A 133 -1.31 10.38 0.77
C PHE A 133 -0.46 10.04 -0.45
N VAL A 134 0.52 10.88 -0.79
CA VAL A 134 1.45 10.58 -1.90
C VAL A 134 2.31 9.35 -1.59
N LYS A 135 2.66 9.13 -0.32
CA LYS A 135 3.49 8.01 0.15
C LYS A 135 2.72 6.70 0.24
N HIS A 136 1.49 6.70 0.77
CA HIS A 136 0.77 5.47 1.10
C HIS A 136 -0.47 5.21 0.23
N LEU A 137 -1.10 6.26 -0.28
CA LEU A 137 -2.39 6.20 -1.01
C LEU A 137 -2.37 7.10 -2.26
N PRO A 138 -1.43 6.92 -3.20
CA PRO A 138 -1.22 7.83 -4.34
C PRO A 138 -2.42 7.92 -5.30
N GLU A 139 -3.40 7.01 -5.12
CA GLU A 139 -4.67 6.91 -5.84
C GLU A 139 -5.68 7.97 -5.40
N ILE A 140 -5.61 8.33 -4.12
CA ILE A 140 -6.58 9.22 -3.49
C ILE A 140 -6.16 10.63 -3.84
N ASN A 141 -6.64 11.06 -5.01
CA ASN A 141 -6.53 12.41 -5.50
C ASN A 141 -7.54 13.30 -4.75
N ILE A 142 -7.30 13.48 -3.45
CA ILE A 142 -8.04 14.43 -2.62
C ILE A 142 -7.92 15.81 -3.28
N GLY A 143 -8.99 16.60 -3.22
CA GLY A 143 -8.93 18.00 -3.64
C GLY A 143 -8.79 18.26 -5.15
N VAL A 144 -8.84 17.25 -6.02
CA VAL A 144 -8.63 17.45 -7.46
C VAL A 144 -9.74 18.28 -8.10
N ASP A 145 -10.98 18.19 -7.62
CA ASP A 145 -12.07 19.00 -8.14
C ASP A 145 -11.92 20.47 -7.70
N GLU A 146 -11.43 20.71 -6.49
CA GLU A 146 -11.02 22.02 -6.00
C GLU A 146 -9.89 22.61 -6.86
N VAL A 147 -8.88 21.79 -7.22
CA VAL A 147 -7.82 22.19 -8.15
C VAL A 147 -8.40 22.55 -9.52
N LYS A 148 -9.32 21.75 -10.08
CA LYS A 148 -9.99 22.09 -11.35
C LYS A 148 -10.71 23.43 -11.26
N ASN A 149 -11.45 23.67 -10.17
CA ASN A 149 -12.17 24.92 -9.94
C ASN A 149 -11.21 26.11 -9.80
N MET A 150 -10.12 25.96 -9.03
CA MET A 150 -9.09 26.99 -8.88
C MET A 150 -8.49 27.40 -10.23
N ARG A 151 -8.22 26.45 -11.12
CA ARG A 151 -7.66 26.73 -12.45
C ARG A 151 -8.57 27.60 -13.32
N LEU A 152 -9.87 27.55 -13.10
CA LEU A 152 -10.86 28.33 -13.86
C LEU A 152 -10.99 29.78 -13.35
N THR A 153 -10.43 30.11 -12.19
CA THR A 153 -10.54 31.45 -11.60
C THR A 153 -9.78 32.51 -12.40
N CYS A 154 -8.49 32.28 -12.69
CA CYS A 154 -7.67 33.14 -13.54
C CYS A 154 -6.41 32.42 -14.06
N ARG A 155 -5.69 33.05 -15.00
CA ARG A 155 -4.45 32.50 -15.59
C ARG A 155 -3.37 32.21 -14.54
N ARG A 156 -3.28 33.03 -13.48
CA ARG A 156 -2.27 32.87 -12.43
C ARG A 156 -2.52 31.61 -11.60
N PHE A 157 -3.76 31.41 -11.14
CA PHE A 157 -4.16 30.16 -10.48
C PHE A 157 -4.07 28.97 -11.40
N CYS A 158 -4.41 29.12 -12.69
CA CYS A 158 -4.22 28.05 -13.67
C CYS A 158 -2.75 27.59 -13.72
N ASN A 159 -1.80 28.52 -13.77
CA ASN A 159 -0.38 28.22 -13.78
C ASN A 159 0.10 27.62 -12.44
N ALA A 160 -0.34 28.19 -11.32
CA ALA A 160 0.05 27.76 -9.99
C ALA A 160 -0.48 26.35 -9.62
N SER A 161 -1.66 25.96 -10.12
CA SER A 161 -2.33 24.72 -9.68
C SER A 161 -2.38 23.59 -10.72
N SER A 162 -2.08 23.84 -12.01
CA SER A 162 -2.20 22.79 -13.05
C SER A 162 -1.32 21.56 -12.79
N HIS A 163 -0.20 21.73 -12.10
CA HIS A 163 0.70 20.63 -11.72
C HIS A 163 0.12 19.75 -10.58
N LEU A 164 -1.02 20.11 -10.00
CA LEU A 164 -1.66 19.34 -8.93
C LEU A 164 -2.73 18.38 -9.46
N LEU A 165 -3.05 18.42 -10.76
CA LEU A 165 -4.10 17.58 -11.34
C LEU A 165 -3.75 16.10 -11.40
N ILE A 166 -2.48 15.80 -11.68
CA ILE A 166 -2.01 14.44 -11.95
C ILE A 166 -0.72 14.24 -11.17
N SER A 167 -0.82 13.54 -10.04
CA SER A 167 0.29 13.12 -9.19
C SER A 167 0.76 11.69 -9.51
N CYS A 168 -0.15 10.86 -10.02
CA CYS A 168 0.03 9.44 -10.27
C CYS A 168 -0.48 9.09 -11.67
N MET A 169 0.30 8.30 -12.42
CA MET A 169 -0.10 7.75 -13.72
C MET A 169 -0.19 6.23 -13.64
N ASN A 170 -1.37 5.70 -13.92
CA ASN A 170 -1.61 4.26 -14.06
C ASN A 170 -1.50 3.86 -15.53
N LEU A 171 -0.61 2.93 -15.84
CA LEU A 171 -0.34 2.45 -17.19
C LEU A 171 -0.59 0.94 -17.27
N GLU A 172 -1.30 0.52 -18.31
CA GLU A 172 -1.42 -0.89 -18.68
C GLU A 172 -0.29 -1.27 -19.65
N PHE A 173 0.05 -2.56 -19.72
CA PHE A 173 1.08 -3.05 -20.63
C PHE A 173 0.58 -3.10 -22.10
N ASP A 174 0.35 -1.92 -22.66
CA ASP A 174 -0.15 -1.70 -24.02
C ASP A 174 0.39 -0.39 -24.65
N SER A 175 0.03 -0.17 -25.93
CA SER A 175 0.50 1.01 -26.68
C SER A 175 -0.30 2.28 -26.39
N ASP A 176 -1.57 2.15 -25.99
CA ASP A 176 -2.47 3.28 -25.76
C ASP A 176 -2.05 4.02 -24.49
N SER A 177 -1.68 3.27 -23.44
CA SER A 177 -1.06 3.75 -22.20
C SER A 177 0.25 4.48 -22.47
N LEU A 178 1.10 3.97 -23.37
CA LEU A 178 2.34 4.67 -23.77
C LEU A 178 2.07 5.98 -24.52
N SER A 179 1.04 6.02 -25.38
CA SER A 179 0.64 7.26 -26.06
C SER A 179 0.15 8.30 -25.04
N TYR A 180 -0.71 7.88 -24.11
CA TYR A 180 -1.18 8.76 -23.05
C TYR A 180 -0.04 9.27 -22.16
N LEU A 181 0.91 8.39 -21.80
CA LEU A 181 2.11 8.77 -21.08
C LEU A 181 2.92 9.84 -21.81
N LYS A 182 3.09 9.69 -23.13
CA LYS A 182 3.81 10.66 -23.97
C LYS A 182 3.13 12.02 -23.97
N ASP A 183 1.81 12.06 -24.07
CA ASP A 183 1.03 13.30 -24.07
C ASP A 183 1.20 14.06 -22.74
N ILE A 184 1.06 13.36 -21.61
CA ILE A 184 1.25 13.96 -20.28
C ILE A 184 2.70 14.39 -20.05
N SER A 185 3.69 13.56 -20.43
CA SER A 185 5.11 13.88 -20.28
C SER A 185 5.55 15.14 -21.02
N SER A 186 4.87 15.44 -22.13
CA SER A 186 5.18 16.60 -22.98
C SER A 186 4.40 17.85 -22.57
N HIS A 187 3.46 17.74 -21.63
CA HIS A 187 2.63 18.85 -21.20
C HIS A 187 3.42 19.77 -20.24
N PRO A 188 3.55 21.09 -20.53
CA PRO A 188 4.53 21.97 -19.87
C PRO A 188 4.32 22.21 -18.37
N THR A 189 3.08 22.10 -17.88
CA THR A 189 2.73 22.30 -16.46
C THR A 189 2.37 21.01 -15.74
N ILE A 190 1.54 20.15 -16.34
CA ILE A 190 1.09 18.88 -15.76
C ILE A 190 2.25 17.90 -15.54
N SER A 191 3.24 17.81 -16.44
CA SER A 191 4.36 16.86 -16.29
C SER A 191 5.16 17.07 -15.01
N LYS A 192 5.25 18.32 -14.53
CA LYS A 192 5.91 18.71 -13.27
C LYS A 192 5.15 18.19 -12.04
N GLY A 193 3.87 17.87 -12.20
CA GLY A 193 3.01 17.35 -11.16
C GLY A 193 3.19 15.88 -10.84
N VAL A 194 3.58 15.11 -11.86
CA VAL A 194 3.67 13.65 -11.80
C VAL A 194 4.82 13.24 -10.88
N ARG A 195 4.50 12.40 -9.90
CA ARG A 195 5.44 11.85 -8.91
C ARG A 195 5.57 10.33 -9.01
N VAL A 196 4.49 9.66 -9.39
CA VAL A 196 4.38 8.21 -9.37
C VAL A 196 4.00 7.69 -10.76
N ILE A 197 4.78 6.75 -11.28
CA ILE A 197 4.39 5.93 -12.43
C ILE A 197 4.04 4.54 -11.91
N ARG A 198 2.84 4.05 -12.21
CA ARG A 198 2.38 2.73 -11.81
C ARG A 198 2.09 1.89 -13.03
N LEU A 199 2.61 0.67 -13.05
CA LEU A 199 2.57 -0.23 -14.19
C LEU A 199 1.80 -1.50 -13.81
N ASN A 200 0.72 -1.77 -14.54
CA ASN A 200 -0.01 -3.02 -14.42
C ASN A 200 0.49 -4.02 -15.46
N LEU A 201 1.17 -5.08 -15.01
CA LEU A 201 1.82 -6.08 -15.86
C LEU A 201 0.92 -7.31 -16.09
N LEU A 202 -0.37 -7.08 -16.31
CA LEU A 202 -1.25 -8.13 -16.82
C LEU A 202 -0.84 -8.49 -18.25
N TYR A 203 -0.99 -9.75 -18.63
CA TYR A 203 -0.54 -10.23 -19.93
C TYR A 203 -1.60 -11.03 -20.68
N TYR A 204 -1.46 -11.07 -22.00
CA TYR A 204 -2.18 -11.97 -22.89
C TYR A 204 -1.34 -13.23 -23.08
N ASP A 205 -1.97 -14.39 -22.94
CA ASP A 205 -1.30 -15.67 -22.96
C ASP A 205 -1.25 -16.27 -24.37
N TYR A 206 -0.16 -16.95 -24.71
CA TYR A 206 0.03 -17.53 -26.04
C TYR A 206 -0.83 -18.78 -26.25
N VAL A 207 -1.08 -19.60 -25.23
CA VAL A 207 -1.91 -20.81 -25.34
C VAL A 207 -3.34 -20.42 -25.66
N LEU A 208 -3.84 -19.39 -24.97
CA LEU A 208 -5.16 -18.79 -25.27
C LEU A 208 -5.23 -18.12 -26.64
N GLU A 209 -4.11 -17.69 -27.21
CA GLU A 209 -4.06 -17.14 -28.56
C GLU A 209 -4.02 -18.21 -29.64
N GLU A 210 -3.26 -19.28 -29.41
CA GLU A 210 -2.96 -20.33 -30.38
C GLU A 210 -4.17 -21.25 -30.60
N ASP A 211 -4.87 -21.62 -29.52
CA ASP A 211 -5.94 -22.60 -29.55
C ASP A 211 -7.29 -22.00 -29.11
N ILE A 212 -8.27 -22.06 -30.01
CA ILE A 212 -9.63 -21.60 -29.74
C ILE A 212 -10.34 -22.49 -28.72
N ASP A 213 -10.05 -23.78 -28.69
CA ASP A 213 -10.71 -24.71 -27.77
C ASP A 213 -10.24 -24.41 -26.34
N THR A 214 -8.94 -24.23 -26.13
CA THR A 214 -8.40 -23.77 -24.84
C THR A 214 -8.92 -22.38 -24.46
N PHE A 215 -9.02 -21.44 -25.40
CA PHE A 215 -9.63 -20.12 -25.15
C PHE A 215 -11.09 -20.25 -24.69
N GLY A 216 -11.87 -21.06 -25.40
CA GLY A 216 -13.28 -21.30 -25.10
C GLY A 216 -13.47 -21.97 -23.75
N ASP A 217 -12.71 -23.03 -23.50
CA ASP A 217 -12.72 -23.81 -22.26
C ASP A 217 -12.34 -22.94 -21.04
N TYR A 218 -11.28 -22.14 -21.15
CA TYR A 218 -10.89 -21.19 -20.10
C TYR A 218 -12.03 -20.21 -19.77
N HIS A 219 -12.58 -19.54 -20.79
CA HIS A 219 -13.63 -18.54 -20.57
C HIS A 219 -14.97 -19.16 -20.14
N ALA A 220 -15.27 -20.38 -20.60
CA ALA A 220 -16.44 -21.13 -20.17
C ALA A 220 -16.36 -21.47 -18.68
N ARG A 221 -15.27 -22.09 -18.22
CA ARG A 221 -15.08 -22.43 -16.79
C ARG A 221 -15.16 -21.18 -15.92
N ARG A 222 -14.51 -20.09 -16.32
CA ARG A 222 -14.56 -18.80 -15.60
C ARG A 222 -15.97 -18.24 -15.48
N LEU A 223 -16.76 -18.33 -16.55
CA LEU A 223 -18.15 -17.87 -16.55
C LEU A 223 -19.04 -18.76 -15.69
N LEU A 224 -18.86 -20.08 -15.76
CA LEU A 224 -19.61 -21.05 -14.96
C LEU A 224 -19.31 -20.88 -13.47
N GLU A 225 -18.04 -20.83 -13.07
CA GLU A 225 -17.62 -20.55 -11.68
C GLU A 225 -18.24 -19.24 -11.16
N THR A 226 -18.22 -18.18 -11.98
CA THR A 226 -18.81 -16.89 -11.60
C THR A 226 -20.33 -17.00 -11.47
N THR A 227 -20.98 -17.75 -12.36
CA THR A 227 -22.44 -17.95 -12.35
C THR A 227 -22.89 -18.75 -11.13
N GLU A 228 -22.16 -19.82 -10.76
CA GLU A 228 -22.39 -20.62 -9.55
C GLU A 228 -22.27 -19.75 -8.30
N CYS A 229 -21.18 -18.97 -8.20
CA CYS A 229 -20.95 -18.07 -7.07
C CYS A 229 -22.08 -17.03 -6.93
N ILE A 230 -22.55 -16.47 -8.05
CA ILE A 230 -23.68 -15.54 -8.09
C ILE A 230 -25.00 -16.22 -7.70
N GLN A 231 -25.21 -17.46 -8.13
CA GLN A 231 -26.39 -18.25 -7.75
C GLN A 231 -26.42 -18.52 -6.24
N ASP A 232 -25.30 -18.92 -5.66
CA ASP A 232 -25.17 -19.12 -4.22
C ASP A 232 -25.48 -17.84 -3.46
N MET A 233 -24.85 -16.72 -3.85
CA MET A 233 -25.11 -15.40 -3.25
C MET A 233 -26.58 -14.97 -3.36
N ALA A 234 -27.24 -15.26 -4.48
CA ALA A 234 -28.67 -14.98 -4.66
C ALA A 234 -29.55 -15.86 -3.76
N ASN A 235 -29.17 -17.12 -3.54
CA ASN A 235 -29.88 -18.05 -2.66
C ASN A 235 -29.78 -17.65 -1.18
N TYR A 236 -28.63 -17.11 -0.76
CA TYR A 236 -28.39 -16.66 0.62
C TYR A 236 -28.92 -15.25 0.91
N GLY A 237 -29.57 -14.58 -0.06
CA GLY A 237 -30.22 -13.28 0.14
C GLY A 237 -29.24 -12.12 0.35
N THR A 238 -28.06 -12.18 -0.27
CA THR A 238 -27.04 -11.11 -0.19
C THR A 238 -27.53 -9.78 -0.77
N ASP A 239 -27.06 -8.66 -0.19
CA ASP A 239 -27.44 -7.29 -0.59
C ASP A 239 -26.96 -6.88 -2.01
N LEU A 240 -26.17 -7.73 -2.68
CA LEU A 240 -25.58 -7.48 -4.00
C LEU A 240 -26.61 -7.25 -5.11
N PHE A 241 -27.84 -7.75 -4.94
CA PHE A 241 -28.93 -7.59 -5.91
C PHE A 241 -30.01 -6.62 -5.43
N THR A 242 -29.75 -5.83 -4.39
CA THR A 242 -30.70 -4.82 -3.90
C THR A 242 -31.09 -3.86 -5.03
N GLY A 243 -32.40 -3.74 -5.27
CA GLY A 243 -32.95 -2.93 -6.37
C GLY A 243 -33.07 -3.63 -7.73
N THR A 244 -32.56 -4.87 -7.88
CA THR A 244 -32.74 -5.66 -9.11
C THR A 244 -33.91 -6.65 -8.97
N PRO A 245 -34.84 -6.75 -9.94
CA PRO A 245 -35.93 -7.72 -9.90
C PRO A 245 -35.44 -9.18 -9.85
N LYS A 246 -36.05 -10.01 -8.99
CA LYS A 246 -35.62 -11.41 -8.75
C LYS A 246 -35.69 -12.29 -10.01
N ASP A 247 -36.66 -12.03 -10.89
CA ASP A 247 -36.82 -12.68 -12.19
C ASP A 247 -35.68 -12.33 -13.16
N VAL A 248 -35.19 -11.09 -13.14
CA VAL A 248 -34.02 -10.66 -13.92
C VAL A 248 -32.76 -11.36 -13.42
N VAL A 249 -32.57 -11.46 -12.09
CA VAL A 249 -31.43 -12.19 -11.51
C VAL A 249 -31.48 -13.67 -11.92
N LYS A 250 -32.64 -14.33 -11.74
CA LYS A 250 -32.80 -15.75 -12.06
C LYS A 250 -32.60 -16.04 -13.56
N SER A 251 -33.17 -15.22 -14.45
CA SER A 251 -32.98 -15.38 -15.90
C SER A 251 -31.54 -15.14 -16.32
N SER A 252 -30.84 -14.17 -15.69
CA SER A 252 -29.42 -13.91 -15.96
C SER A 252 -28.52 -15.08 -15.52
N ILE A 253 -28.81 -15.71 -14.37
CA ILE A 253 -28.11 -16.92 -13.92
C ILE A 253 -28.31 -18.06 -14.92
N LEU A 254 -29.55 -18.34 -15.34
CA LEU A 254 -29.84 -19.38 -16.34
C LEU A 254 -29.10 -19.12 -17.64
N LYS A 255 -29.10 -17.86 -18.10
CA LYS A 255 -28.38 -17.45 -19.31
C LYS A 255 -26.87 -17.61 -19.17
N GLY A 256 -26.30 -17.29 -18.00
CA GLY A 256 -24.89 -17.51 -17.69
C GLY A 256 -24.47 -18.97 -17.85
N PHE A 257 -25.29 -19.90 -17.32
CA PHE A 257 -25.08 -21.33 -17.53
C PHE A 257 -25.20 -21.74 -19.00
N SER A 258 -26.22 -21.26 -19.72
CA SER A 258 -26.38 -21.57 -21.15
C SER A 258 -25.17 -21.12 -21.97
N ILE A 259 -24.68 -19.89 -21.77
CA ILE A 259 -23.50 -19.36 -22.45
C ILE A 259 -22.27 -20.21 -22.11
N GLY A 260 -22.01 -20.44 -20.81
CA GLY A 260 -20.85 -21.19 -20.35
C GLY A 260 -20.82 -22.61 -20.92
N ASN A 261 -21.95 -23.31 -20.90
CA ASN A 261 -22.09 -24.63 -21.51
C ASN A 261 -21.85 -24.58 -23.03
N ALA A 262 -22.49 -23.65 -23.76
CA ALA A 262 -22.30 -23.52 -25.20
C ALA A 262 -20.83 -23.30 -25.60
N TRP A 263 -20.05 -22.63 -24.75
CA TRP A 263 -18.63 -22.38 -24.97
C TRP A 263 -17.72 -23.57 -24.68
N LEU A 264 -18.10 -24.48 -23.76
CA LEU A 264 -17.37 -25.75 -23.54
C LEU A 264 -17.41 -26.66 -24.78
N TYR A 265 -18.47 -26.58 -25.59
CA TYR A 265 -18.74 -27.52 -26.68
C TYR A 265 -18.20 -27.08 -28.06
N LEU A 266 -17.28 -26.12 -28.12
CA LEU A 266 -16.71 -25.65 -29.40
C LEU A 266 -15.89 -26.72 -30.16
N GLY A 267 -15.31 -27.70 -29.44
CA GLY A 267 -14.42 -28.73 -30.01
C GLY A 267 -14.92 -30.18 -29.98
N GLY A 268 -16.20 -30.45 -29.66
CA GLY A 268 -16.71 -31.83 -29.54
C GLY A 268 -17.28 -32.42 -30.83
N GLU A 269 -16.90 -33.65 -31.21
CA GLU A 269 -17.64 -34.45 -32.20
C GLU A 269 -19.06 -34.72 -31.68
N THR A 270 -20.08 -34.11 -32.31
CA THR A 270 -21.45 -34.15 -31.80
C THR A 270 -22.18 -35.46 -32.12
N THR A 271 -22.76 -36.07 -31.08
CA THR A 271 -23.92 -36.97 -31.19
C THR A 271 -25.25 -36.29 -30.83
N ASN A 272 -25.25 -35.04 -30.33
CA ASN A 272 -26.44 -34.28 -29.93
C ASN A 272 -26.69 -33.04 -30.81
N ILE A 273 -27.97 -32.72 -31.03
CA ILE A 273 -28.44 -31.58 -31.82
C ILE A 273 -28.16 -30.27 -31.06
N VAL A 274 -27.25 -29.44 -31.58
CA VAL A 274 -26.94 -28.10 -31.02
C VAL A 274 -28.10 -27.14 -31.30
N SER A 275 -28.54 -26.36 -30.30
CA SER A 275 -29.62 -25.38 -30.48
C SER A 275 -29.16 -24.15 -31.27
N GLU A 276 -30.08 -23.43 -31.91
CA GLU A 276 -29.76 -22.18 -32.63
C GLU A 276 -29.20 -21.09 -31.69
N GLU A 277 -29.65 -21.09 -30.43
CA GLU A 277 -29.19 -20.17 -29.39
C GLU A 277 -27.73 -20.45 -29.00
N ASP A 278 -27.36 -21.73 -28.81
CA ASP A 278 -25.98 -22.13 -28.51
C ASP A 278 -25.02 -21.75 -29.65
N LEU A 279 -25.44 -21.92 -30.91
CA LEU A 279 -24.69 -21.47 -32.08
C LEU A 279 -24.50 -19.94 -32.07
N GLY A 280 -25.47 -19.19 -31.55
CA GLY A 280 -25.36 -17.76 -31.32
C GLY A 280 -24.24 -17.42 -30.33
N TYR A 281 -24.23 -18.09 -29.17
CA TYR A 281 -23.19 -17.87 -28.15
C TYR A 281 -21.79 -18.28 -28.62
N GLN A 282 -21.65 -19.36 -29.38
CA GLN A 282 -20.37 -19.77 -29.97
C GLN A 282 -19.84 -18.74 -30.98
N LYS A 283 -20.71 -18.12 -31.78
CA LYS A 283 -20.31 -17.03 -32.70
C LYS A 283 -19.79 -15.81 -31.94
N LEU A 284 -20.35 -15.49 -30.77
CA LEU A 284 -19.85 -14.41 -29.92
C LEU A 284 -18.43 -14.72 -29.43
N LEU A 285 -18.17 -15.96 -29.00
CA LEU A 285 -16.85 -16.38 -28.55
C LEU A 285 -15.82 -16.34 -29.69
N LEU A 286 -16.18 -16.79 -30.89
CA LEU A 286 -15.33 -16.66 -32.10
C LEU A 286 -14.96 -15.20 -32.39
N LYS A 287 -15.91 -14.28 -32.22
CA LYS A 287 -15.67 -12.84 -32.39
C LYS A 287 -14.74 -12.30 -31.30
N ALA A 288 -14.89 -12.76 -30.06
CA ALA A 288 -14.00 -12.43 -28.96
C ALA A 288 -12.58 -12.95 -29.21
N TYR A 289 -12.42 -14.23 -29.55
CA TYR A 289 -11.13 -14.85 -29.85
C TYR A 289 -10.35 -14.07 -30.91
N ARG A 290 -10.98 -13.71 -32.05
CA ARG A 290 -10.33 -12.88 -33.08
C ARG A 290 -9.85 -11.51 -32.57
N LYS A 291 -10.54 -10.91 -31.60
CA LYS A 291 -10.11 -9.66 -30.96
C LYS A 291 -8.96 -9.94 -29.98
N TYR A 292 -9.04 -11.00 -29.18
CA TYR A 292 -8.00 -11.44 -28.26
C TYR A 292 -6.66 -11.63 -28.98
N ARG A 293 -6.65 -12.36 -30.11
CA ARG A 293 -5.44 -12.57 -30.92
C ARG A 293 -4.76 -11.27 -31.34
N LYS A 294 -5.54 -10.24 -31.68
CA LYS A 294 -5.00 -8.91 -32.03
C LYS A 294 -4.38 -8.20 -30.83
N LEU A 295 -4.97 -8.35 -29.64
CA LEU A 295 -4.47 -7.76 -28.41
C LEU A 295 -3.17 -8.45 -27.97
N TYR A 296 -3.13 -9.79 -28.02
CA TYR A 296 -1.91 -10.57 -27.82
C TYR A 296 -0.79 -10.11 -28.76
N ALA A 297 -1.05 -10.06 -30.07
CA ALA A 297 -0.03 -9.67 -31.05
C ALA A 297 0.52 -8.26 -30.79
N ARG A 298 -0.32 -7.32 -30.36
CA ARG A 298 0.10 -5.96 -29.99
C ARG A 298 0.99 -5.97 -28.75
N GLN A 299 0.62 -6.72 -27.70
CA GLN A 299 1.43 -6.80 -26.49
C GLN A 299 2.76 -7.54 -26.73
N LYS A 300 2.75 -8.65 -27.47
CA LYS A 300 3.96 -9.39 -27.84
C LYS A 300 4.93 -8.52 -28.66
N HIS A 301 4.40 -7.68 -29.56
CA HIS A 301 5.23 -6.71 -30.29
C HIS A 301 5.92 -5.70 -29.35
N LEU A 302 5.24 -5.22 -28.31
CA LEU A 302 5.85 -4.34 -27.31
C LEU A 302 6.96 -5.03 -26.50
N GLN A 303 6.75 -6.30 -26.14
CA GLN A 303 7.75 -7.11 -25.44
C GLN A 303 8.99 -7.30 -26.31
N LEU A 304 8.83 -7.76 -27.57
CA LEU A 304 9.94 -8.06 -28.48
C LEU A 304 10.76 -6.83 -28.90
N THR A 305 10.12 -5.67 -29.04
CA THR A 305 10.81 -4.45 -29.46
C THR A 305 11.61 -3.77 -28.35
N GLY A 306 11.39 -4.15 -27.09
CA GLY A 306 11.96 -3.46 -25.92
C GLY A 306 11.52 -2.00 -25.82
N ASN A 307 10.47 -1.60 -26.55
CA ASN A 307 10.00 -0.22 -26.60
C ASN A 307 9.35 0.22 -25.30
N TYR A 308 8.80 -0.72 -24.53
CA TYR A 308 8.03 -0.39 -23.33
C TYR A 308 8.88 0.25 -22.22
N PRO A 309 9.98 -0.37 -21.71
CA PRO A 309 10.87 0.30 -20.75
C PRO A 309 11.49 1.60 -21.27
N ARG A 310 11.83 1.63 -22.57
CA ARG A 310 12.44 2.81 -23.22
C ARG A 310 11.47 3.99 -23.27
N ALA A 311 10.22 3.76 -23.63
CA ALA A 311 9.20 4.80 -23.70
C ALA A 311 8.88 5.37 -22.31
N ILE A 312 8.80 4.49 -21.29
CA ILE A 312 8.59 4.90 -19.90
C ILE A 312 9.75 5.76 -19.41
N SER A 313 10.99 5.30 -19.56
CA SER A 313 12.15 6.06 -19.09
C SER A 313 12.33 7.40 -19.82
N ALA A 314 12.05 7.45 -21.13
CA ALA A 314 12.06 8.69 -21.91
C ALA A 314 10.93 9.66 -21.55
N ALA A 315 9.79 9.16 -21.06
CA ALA A 315 8.71 10.00 -20.55
C ALA A 315 9.07 10.54 -19.15
N MET A 316 9.56 9.68 -18.26
CA MET A 316 9.97 10.08 -16.92
C MET A 316 11.10 11.11 -16.93
N SER A 317 12.00 11.11 -17.94
CA SER A 317 13.07 12.10 -18.03
C SER A 317 12.55 13.53 -18.30
N LYS A 318 11.30 13.65 -18.76
CA LYS A 318 10.59 14.93 -18.93
C LYS A 318 9.72 15.31 -17.73
N MET A 319 9.63 14.43 -16.73
CA MET A 319 8.85 14.61 -15.52
C MET A 319 9.79 14.75 -14.32
N SER A 320 10.18 15.98 -14.00
CA SER A 320 11.25 16.25 -13.03
C SER A 320 11.02 15.68 -11.62
N ASN A 321 9.76 15.40 -11.25
CA ASN A 321 9.38 14.91 -9.93
C ASN A 321 8.98 13.42 -9.92
N ALA A 322 8.98 12.74 -11.08
CA ALA A 322 8.58 11.34 -11.19
C ALA A 322 9.72 10.41 -10.75
N THR A 323 9.87 10.23 -9.44
CA THR A 323 10.95 9.42 -8.83
C THR A 323 10.44 8.14 -8.16
N ARG A 324 9.14 7.84 -8.27
CA ARG A 324 8.53 6.61 -7.74
C ARG A 324 8.00 5.72 -8.87
N LEU A 325 8.32 4.43 -8.76
CA LEU A 325 7.83 3.38 -9.64
C LEU A 325 7.08 2.33 -8.83
N ASP A 326 5.83 2.04 -9.20
CA ASP A 326 5.07 0.93 -8.64
C ASP A 326 4.76 -0.08 -9.76
N ILE A 327 5.00 -1.36 -9.51
CA ILE A 327 4.75 -2.46 -10.44
C ILE A 327 3.75 -3.40 -9.78
N PHE A 328 2.65 -3.74 -10.46
CA PHE A 328 1.63 -4.63 -9.92
C PHE A 328 0.97 -5.48 -11.01
N ASN A 329 0.20 -6.51 -10.64
CA ASN A 329 -0.51 -7.39 -11.59
C ASN A 329 -1.97 -7.65 -11.15
N SER A 330 -2.67 -6.60 -10.71
CA SER A 330 -4.00 -6.76 -10.13
C SER A 330 -5.12 -6.40 -11.11
N ASP A 331 -6.21 -7.15 -11.02
CA ASP A 331 -7.49 -6.82 -11.65
C ASP A 331 -8.25 -5.72 -10.89
N PHE A 332 -7.88 -5.46 -9.62
CA PHE A 332 -8.70 -4.74 -8.63
C PHE A 332 -8.38 -3.25 -8.48
N VAL A 333 -7.28 -2.77 -9.06
CA VAL A 333 -6.82 -1.40 -8.82
C VAL A 333 -7.31 -0.44 -9.91
N THR A 334 -8.18 0.49 -9.51
CA THR A 334 -8.46 1.82 -10.12
C THR A 334 -8.30 1.92 -11.64
N ARG A 335 -8.85 0.95 -12.37
CA ARG A 335 -9.01 1.10 -13.81
C ARG A 335 -9.87 2.35 -14.03
N PRO A 336 -9.51 3.26 -14.95
CA PRO A 336 -10.40 4.35 -15.35
C PRO A 336 -11.78 3.76 -15.63
N LYS A 337 -12.88 4.44 -15.28
CA LYS A 337 -14.26 3.91 -15.44
C LYS A 337 -14.53 3.21 -16.79
N ARG A 338 -13.82 3.60 -17.85
CA ARG A 338 -13.86 3.02 -19.20
C ARG A 338 -13.35 1.58 -19.32
N HIS A 339 -12.62 1.06 -18.33
CA HIS A 339 -12.04 -0.29 -18.30
C HIS A 339 -12.52 -1.10 -17.09
N GLN A 340 -13.59 -0.66 -16.40
CA GLN A 340 -14.21 -1.48 -15.36
C GLN A 340 -14.92 -2.67 -16.01
N ARG A 341 -14.80 -3.85 -15.40
CA ARG A 341 -15.59 -5.01 -15.82
C ARG A 341 -17.07 -4.70 -15.59
N PRO A 342 -17.95 -5.00 -16.57
CA PRO A 342 -19.39 -4.89 -16.35
C PRO A 342 -19.81 -5.79 -15.18
N ASP A 343 -20.86 -5.41 -14.47
CA ASP A 343 -21.48 -6.31 -13.49
C ASP A 343 -22.00 -7.58 -14.19
N PHE A 344 -22.21 -8.65 -13.43
CA PHE A 344 -22.59 -9.95 -13.96
C PHE A 344 -23.85 -9.90 -14.84
N ILE A 345 -24.88 -9.14 -14.42
CA ILE A 345 -26.15 -9.05 -15.13
C ILE A 345 -25.96 -8.32 -16.46
N THR A 346 -25.25 -7.20 -16.45
CA THR A 346 -24.89 -6.47 -17.68
C THR A 346 -24.05 -7.35 -18.61
N MET A 347 -23.08 -8.09 -18.06
CA MET A 347 -22.19 -8.97 -18.82
C MET A 347 -22.97 -10.05 -19.59
N VAL A 348 -23.88 -10.79 -18.96
CA VAL A 348 -24.59 -11.91 -19.62
C VAL A 348 -25.73 -11.44 -20.53
N ASN A 349 -26.26 -10.22 -20.31
CA ASN A 349 -27.39 -9.70 -21.09
C ASN A 349 -26.99 -8.80 -22.26
N ASN A 350 -25.74 -8.35 -22.35
CA ASN A 350 -25.24 -7.52 -23.44
C ASN A 350 -24.09 -8.22 -24.18
N GLU A 351 -24.26 -8.46 -25.48
CA GLU A 351 -23.26 -9.17 -26.30
C GLU A 351 -21.90 -8.48 -26.35
N GLU A 352 -21.86 -7.15 -26.38
CA GLU A 352 -20.62 -6.39 -26.38
C GLU A 352 -19.92 -6.48 -25.02
N SER A 353 -20.66 -6.37 -23.93
CA SER A 353 -20.15 -6.58 -22.57
C SER A 353 -19.63 -7.99 -22.36
N LEU A 354 -20.33 -9.01 -22.88
CA LEU A 354 -19.90 -10.41 -22.84
C LEU A 354 -18.60 -10.62 -23.63
N ILE A 355 -18.50 -10.05 -24.84
CA ILE A 355 -17.26 -10.11 -25.61
C ILE A 355 -16.14 -9.41 -24.84
N ASN A 356 -16.36 -8.18 -24.39
CA ASN A 356 -15.32 -7.39 -23.74
C ASN A 356 -14.84 -8.03 -22.42
N SER A 357 -15.69 -8.77 -21.70
CA SER A 357 -15.29 -9.48 -20.48
C SER A 357 -14.26 -10.60 -20.73
N THR A 358 -14.19 -11.14 -21.95
CA THR A 358 -13.19 -12.13 -22.37
C THR A 358 -11.89 -11.51 -22.89
N LEU A 359 -11.86 -10.20 -23.13
CA LEU A 359 -10.69 -9.51 -23.71
C LEU A 359 -9.72 -8.95 -22.66
N PHE A 360 -10.01 -9.12 -21.38
CA PHE A 360 -9.13 -8.67 -20.32
C PHE A 360 -7.87 -9.55 -20.27
N PRO A 361 -6.67 -8.94 -20.15
CA PRO A 361 -5.46 -9.70 -19.89
C PRO A 361 -5.55 -10.39 -18.52
N ILE A 362 -4.76 -11.45 -18.32
CA ILE A 362 -4.80 -12.29 -17.12
C ILE A 362 -3.77 -11.85 -16.07
N THR A 363 -4.08 -12.11 -14.81
CA THR A 363 -3.13 -11.95 -13.70
C THR A 363 -2.11 -13.08 -13.70
N TRP A 364 -0.95 -12.90 -13.06
CA TRP A 364 0.06 -13.96 -13.01
C TRP A 364 -0.43 -15.16 -12.21
N GLU A 365 -1.28 -14.92 -11.21
CA GLU A 365 -1.99 -15.97 -10.46
C GLU A 365 -2.87 -16.83 -11.36
N LYS A 366 -3.72 -16.21 -12.18
CA LYS A 366 -4.56 -16.95 -13.13
C LYS A 366 -3.69 -17.71 -14.11
N GLY A 367 -2.64 -17.08 -14.61
CA GLY A 367 -1.61 -17.72 -15.40
C GLY A 367 -1.19 -19.06 -14.79
N ARG A 368 -0.51 -18.97 -13.64
CA ARG A 368 0.04 -20.13 -12.96
C ARG A 368 -1.03 -21.16 -12.57
N ARG A 369 -2.18 -20.74 -12.05
CA ARG A 369 -3.28 -21.63 -11.64
C ARG A 369 -3.84 -22.47 -12.79
N PHE A 370 -3.93 -21.89 -13.99
CA PHE A 370 -4.51 -22.55 -15.16
C PHE A 370 -3.46 -23.11 -16.13
N GLY A 371 -2.17 -23.12 -15.76
CA GLY A 371 -1.09 -23.59 -16.63
C GLY A 371 -0.87 -22.72 -17.87
N LEU A 372 -1.22 -21.43 -17.77
CA LEU A 372 -1.03 -20.43 -18.80
C LEU A 372 0.18 -19.57 -18.41
N GLY A 373 1.11 -19.26 -19.32
CA GLY A 373 2.03 -18.16 -19.03
C GLY A 373 3.29 -18.00 -19.86
N GLU A 374 3.53 -16.72 -20.17
CA GLU A 374 4.85 -16.07 -20.26
C GLU A 374 4.71 -14.65 -19.68
N PRO A 375 4.56 -14.49 -18.34
CA PRO A 375 4.47 -13.15 -17.76
C PRO A 375 5.74 -12.35 -18.05
N PRO A 376 5.64 -11.00 -18.19
CA PRO A 376 6.76 -10.17 -18.64
C PRO A 376 7.77 -9.91 -17.51
N LEU A 377 8.41 -10.97 -17.03
CA LEU A 377 9.32 -10.98 -15.89
C LEU A 377 10.56 -10.13 -16.15
N GLU A 378 10.98 -10.05 -17.42
CA GLU A 378 12.14 -9.24 -17.83
C GLU A 378 11.94 -7.77 -17.47
N LEU A 379 10.70 -7.27 -17.43
CA LEU A 379 10.41 -5.88 -17.11
C LEU A 379 10.81 -5.51 -15.68
N LEU A 380 10.83 -6.45 -14.74
CA LEU A 380 11.27 -6.20 -13.37
C LEU A 380 12.75 -5.80 -13.30
N ILE A 381 13.55 -6.31 -14.24
CA ILE A 381 14.97 -5.99 -14.38
C ILE A 381 15.15 -4.77 -15.31
N GLN A 382 14.49 -4.77 -16.46
CA GLN A 382 14.70 -3.77 -17.51
C GLN A 382 14.23 -2.37 -17.10
N LEU A 383 13.15 -2.24 -16.33
CA LEU A 383 12.57 -0.93 -15.99
C LEU A 383 13.49 -0.09 -15.09
N PRO A 384 13.96 -0.57 -13.92
CA PRO A 384 14.90 0.19 -13.10
C PRO A 384 16.17 0.60 -13.89
N ILE A 385 16.72 -0.33 -14.68
CA ILE A 385 17.91 -0.09 -15.49
C ILE A 385 17.66 0.98 -16.56
N ALA A 386 16.54 0.90 -17.29
CA ALA A 386 16.19 1.86 -18.34
C ALA A 386 15.96 3.27 -17.77
N ILE A 387 15.30 3.38 -16.61
CA ILE A 387 15.06 4.63 -15.89
C ILE A 387 16.39 5.26 -15.46
N LYS A 388 17.30 4.43 -14.92
CA LYS A 388 18.64 4.88 -14.54
C LYS A 388 19.46 5.37 -15.73
N LYS A 389 19.41 4.64 -16.86
CA LYS A 389 20.07 5.04 -18.13
C LYS A 389 19.52 6.36 -18.68
N ALA A 390 18.26 6.68 -18.39
CA ALA A 390 17.67 7.98 -18.72
C ALA A 390 18.05 9.11 -17.75
N GLY A 391 18.93 8.85 -16.78
CA GLY A 391 19.44 9.85 -15.84
C GLY A 391 18.59 10.07 -14.59
N ILE A 392 17.54 9.27 -14.40
CA ILE A 392 16.62 9.40 -13.27
C ILE A 392 17.09 8.48 -12.14
N PHE A 393 16.93 8.95 -10.90
CA PHE A 393 17.18 8.14 -9.72
C PHE A 393 15.85 7.90 -9.01
N LEU A 394 15.47 6.63 -8.90
CA LEU A 394 14.29 6.28 -8.12
C LEU A 394 14.56 6.54 -6.64
N THR A 395 13.56 7.12 -5.96
CA THR A 395 13.54 7.30 -4.51
C THR A 395 12.61 6.29 -3.85
N SER A 396 11.68 5.70 -4.59
CA SER A 396 10.76 4.68 -4.10
C SER A 396 10.48 3.66 -5.19
N LEU A 397 10.51 2.38 -4.82
CA LEU A 397 10.15 1.26 -5.69
C LEU A 397 9.23 0.30 -4.93
N ASP A 398 8.07 0.01 -5.51
CA ASP A 398 7.08 -0.93 -4.97
C ASP A 398 6.82 -2.03 -6.02
N ILE A 399 7.07 -3.28 -5.65
CA ILE A 399 6.90 -4.44 -6.52
C ILE A 399 5.84 -5.35 -5.90
N ARG A 400 4.68 -5.42 -6.56
CA ARG A 400 3.52 -6.23 -6.18
C ARG A 400 3.19 -7.27 -7.22
N VAL A 401 4.21 -8.01 -7.62
CA VAL A 401 4.07 -9.18 -8.49
C VAL A 401 4.87 -10.33 -7.89
N PRO A 402 4.33 -11.56 -7.91
CA PRO A 402 5.04 -12.72 -7.40
C PRO A 402 6.14 -13.12 -8.38
N PRO A 403 7.21 -13.79 -7.92
CA PRO A 403 8.27 -14.25 -8.79
C PRO A 403 7.74 -15.45 -9.59
N ASN A 404 7.46 -15.28 -10.88
CA ASN A 404 7.00 -16.40 -11.70
C ASN A 404 8.12 -17.41 -12.01
N ASP A 405 9.37 -16.97 -11.97
CA ASP A 405 10.57 -17.80 -12.06
C ASP A 405 11.65 -17.19 -11.16
N PHE A 406 12.01 -17.91 -10.10
CA PHE A 406 12.99 -17.46 -9.11
C PHE A 406 14.40 -17.39 -9.70
N PHE A 407 14.78 -18.38 -10.50
CA PHE A 407 16.13 -18.48 -11.06
C PHE A 407 16.37 -17.44 -12.13
N PHE A 408 15.36 -17.13 -12.95
CA PHE A 408 15.45 -16.05 -13.93
C PHE A 408 15.86 -14.72 -13.27
N LEU A 409 15.23 -14.36 -12.14
CA LEU A 409 15.52 -13.11 -11.41
C LEU A 409 16.95 -13.04 -10.85
N ALA A 410 17.61 -14.18 -10.67
CA ALA A 410 18.96 -14.28 -10.11
C ALA A 410 20.01 -14.81 -11.10
N SER A 411 19.62 -15.05 -12.36
CA SER A 411 20.42 -15.78 -13.34
C SER A 411 21.62 -15.00 -13.88
N ASP A 412 21.52 -13.66 -13.91
CA ASP A 412 22.53 -12.79 -14.49
C ASP A 412 23.12 -11.82 -13.46
N GLU A 413 24.40 -12.04 -13.12
CA GLU A 413 25.15 -11.19 -12.19
C GLU A 413 25.30 -9.75 -12.70
N GLU A 414 25.43 -9.55 -14.02
CA GLU A 414 25.54 -8.22 -14.62
C GLU A 414 24.22 -7.44 -14.46
N SER A 415 23.08 -8.11 -14.66
CA SER A 415 21.76 -7.54 -14.39
C SER A 415 21.56 -7.20 -12.92
N LEU A 416 21.96 -8.08 -11.98
CA LEU A 416 21.87 -7.81 -10.55
C LEU A 416 22.73 -6.60 -10.14
N GLU A 417 23.93 -6.47 -10.69
CA GLU A 417 24.78 -5.29 -10.44
C GLU A 417 24.18 -4.02 -11.05
N SER A 418 23.60 -4.13 -12.26
CA SER A 418 22.86 -3.03 -12.88
C SER A 418 21.65 -2.60 -12.07
N ILE A 419 20.95 -3.55 -11.42
CA ILE A 419 19.85 -3.27 -10.49
C ILE A 419 20.38 -2.45 -9.32
N LYS A 420 21.43 -2.91 -8.62
CA LYS A 420 22.03 -2.17 -7.50
C LYS A 420 22.37 -0.73 -7.89
N MET A 421 22.99 -0.55 -9.05
CA MET A 421 23.35 0.78 -9.56
C MET A 421 22.12 1.63 -9.90
N SER A 422 21.02 1.01 -10.33
CA SER A 422 19.75 1.70 -10.62
C SER A 422 18.98 2.11 -9.37
N THR A 423 19.13 1.36 -8.28
CA THR A 423 18.40 1.56 -7.02
C THR A 423 19.23 2.20 -5.91
N GLN A 424 20.48 2.56 -6.16
CA GLN A 424 21.42 3.13 -5.17
C GLN A 424 20.91 4.37 -4.38
N ARG A 425 19.85 5.05 -4.83
CA ARG A 425 19.23 6.21 -4.15
C ARG A 425 17.82 5.95 -3.60
N LEU A 426 17.38 4.69 -3.57
CA LEU A 426 16.10 4.33 -2.98
C LEU A 426 16.07 4.70 -1.50
N ARG A 427 15.02 5.42 -1.12
CA ARG A 427 14.64 5.68 0.28
C ARG A 427 13.57 4.70 0.75
N LYS A 428 12.76 4.20 -0.18
CA LYS A 428 11.73 3.20 0.09
C LYS A 428 11.85 2.03 -0.88
N PHE A 429 11.83 0.82 -0.35
CA PHE A 429 11.69 -0.40 -1.12
C PHE A 429 10.58 -1.26 -0.53
N SER A 430 9.63 -1.67 -1.37
CA SER A 430 8.56 -2.58 -1.00
C SER A 430 8.50 -3.73 -1.99
N TYR A 431 8.49 -4.96 -1.46
CA TYR A 431 8.18 -6.16 -2.19
C TYR A 431 6.99 -6.85 -1.52
N ASP A 432 5.81 -6.68 -2.11
CA ASP A 432 4.56 -7.19 -1.57
C ASP A 432 3.69 -7.76 -2.71
N PRO A 433 3.95 -9.00 -3.14
CA PRO A 433 3.26 -9.63 -4.27
C PRO A 433 1.73 -9.69 -4.19
N ARG A 434 1.12 -9.41 -3.03
CA ARG A 434 -0.35 -9.42 -2.81
C ARG A 434 -1.01 -10.72 -3.31
N VAL A 435 -0.31 -11.84 -3.13
CA VAL A 435 -0.85 -13.17 -3.42
C VAL A 435 -2.00 -13.46 -2.44
N PRO A 436 -3.13 -14.03 -2.89
CA PRO A 436 -4.22 -14.40 -1.99
C PRO A 436 -3.72 -15.29 -0.84
N HIS A 437 -4.23 -15.05 0.36
CA HIS A 437 -4.01 -15.93 1.50
C HIS A 437 -4.44 -17.37 1.15
N PHE A 438 -3.69 -18.38 1.59
CA PHE A 438 -3.91 -19.81 1.29
C PHE A 438 -3.61 -20.26 -0.14
N SER A 439 -2.84 -19.48 -0.90
CA SER A 439 -2.36 -19.89 -2.21
C SER A 439 -0.99 -20.57 -2.13
N ASP A 440 -0.96 -21.89 -2.28
CA ASP A 440 0.28 -22.67 -2.36
C ASP A 440 0.96 -22.57 -3.75
N LEU A 441 0.45 -21.71 -4.64
CA LEU A 441 0.90 -21.61 -6.04
C LEU A 441 2.37 -21.19 -6.18
N TRP A 442 2.93 -20.47 -5.21
CA TRP A 442 4.34 -20.05 -5.22
C TRP A 442 5.13 -20.57 -4.01
N ALA A 443 4.62 -21.63 -3.37
CA ALA A 443 5.36 -22.33 -2.34
C ALA A 443 6.68 -22.83 -2.94
N VAL A 444 7.79 -22.55 -2.26
CA VAL A 444 9.12 -22.99 -2.68
C VAL A 444 9.31 -24.46 -2.32
N GLU A 445 9.99 -25.17 -3.21
CA GLU A 445 10.35 -26.58 -3.01
C GLU A 445 11.82 -26.71 -2.58
N GLU A 446 12.67 -25.76 -3.00
CA GLU A 446 14.12 -25.83 -2.79
C GLU A 446 14.73 -24.54 -2.19
N GLN A 447 15.79 -24.70 -1.37
CA GLN A 447 16.54 -23.57 -0.81
C GLN A 447 17.19 -22.72 -1.90
N SER A 448 17.48 -23.33 -3.06
CA SER A 448 18.03 -22.67 -4.24
C SER A 448 17.12 -21.56 -4.77
N GLU A 449 15.79 -21.78 -4.78
CA GLU A 449 14.78 -20.80 -5.18
C GLU A 449 14.71 -19.62 -4.21
N VAL A 450 14.74 -19.93 -2.91
CA VAL A 450 14.78 -18.92 -1.83
C VAL A 450 16.05 -18.07 -1.94
N ASN A 451 17.19 -18.70 -2.17
CA ASN A 451 18.47 -18.02 -2.37
C ASN A 451 18.44 -17.13 -3.63
N ALA A 452 17.80 -17.57 -4.70
CA ALA A 452 17.63 -16.80 -5.92
C ALA A 452 16.78 -15.54 -5.67
N LEU A 453 15.63 -15.68 -4.98
CA LEU A 453 14.85 -14.52 -4.54
C LEU A 453 15.67 -13.59 -3.64
N GLY A 454 16.41 -14.16 -2.68
CA GLY A 454 17.27 -13.39 -1.78
C GLY A 454 18.29 -12.54 -2.52
N LYS A 455 18.99 -13.10 -3.53
CA LYS A 455 19.92 -12.35 -4.39
C LYS A 455 19.23 -11.18 -5.10
N TYR A 456 18.04 -11.41 -5.64
CA TYR A 456 17.25 -10.38 -6.32
C TYR A 456 16.81 -9.26 -5.36
N LEU A 457 16.26 -9.60 -4.19
CA LEU A 457 15.85 -8.63 -3.17
C LEU A 457 17.04 -7.83 -2.63
N SER A 458 18.15 -8.50 -2.33
CA SER A 458 19.39 -7.86 -1.88
C SER A 458 19.90 -6.82 -2.88
N ALA A 459 19.73 -7.04 -4.19
CA ALA A 459 20.15 -6.06 -5.19
C ALA A 459 19.40 -4.72 -5.03
N HIS A 460 18.09 -4.76 -4.78
CA HIS A 460 17.27 -3.57 -4.54
C HIS A 460 17.54 -2.92 -3.18
N LEU A 461 17.89 -3.72 -2.18
CA LEU A 461 18.17 -3.30 -0.81
C LEU A 461 19.57 -2.71 -0.60
N SER A 462 20.41 -2.68 -1.63
CA SER A 462 21.79 -2.20 -1.58
C SER A 462 21.95 -0.70 -1.30
N SER A 463 20.87 0.09 -1.30
CA SER A 463 20.96 1.54 -1.11
C SER A 463 21.23 1.92 0.35
N PRO A 464 22.28 2.71 0.64
CA PRO A 464 22.61 3.12 2.01
C PRO A 464 21.70 4.22 2.57
N VAL A 465 20.78 4.76 1.76
CA VAL A 465 19.84 5.83 2.15
C VAL A 465 18.41 5.33 2.31
N LEU A 466 18.21 4.00 2.38
CA LEU A 466 16.92 3.40 2.71
C LEU A 466 16.45 3.84 4.10
N MET A 467 15.18 4.19 4.14
CA MET A 467 14.42 4.66 5.31
C MET A 467 13.22 3.76 5.60
N ASP A 468 12.65 3.11 4.58
CA ASP A 468 11.44 2.30 4.66
C ASP A 468 11.65 1.00 3.86
N ILE A 469 11.62 -0.14 4.55
CA ILE A 469 11.74 -1.47 3.95
C ILE A 469 10.49 -2.27 4.27
N GLN A 470 9.82 -2.79 3.23
CA GLN A 470 8.69 -3.69 3.36
C GLN A 470 8.91 -4.96 2.54
N LEU A 471 8.90 -6.12 3.19
CA LEU A 471 9.07 -7.42 2.54
C LEU A 471 7.96 -8.37 2.97
N THR A 472 7.16 -8.83 2.00
CA THR A 472 6.15 -9.88 2.17
C THR A 472 6.61 -11.12 1.42
N CYS A 473 6.86 -12.20 2.15
CA CYS A 473 7.32 -13.50 1.66
C CYS A 473 6.39 -14.66 2.07
N ASP A 474 5.20 -14.35 2.62
CA ASP A 474 4.19 -15.35 3.02
C ASP A 474 3.83 -16.35 1.90
N PHE A 475 3.88 -15.91 0.64
CA PHE A 475 3.56 -16.73 -0.53
C PHE A 475 4.59 -17.86 -0.81
N LEU A 476 5.76 -17.82 -0.17
CA LEU A 476 6.82 -18.84 -0.35
C LEU A 476 6.53 -20.12 0.41
N ARG A 477 5.53 -20.15 1.31
CA ARG A 477 5.17 -21.34 2.08
C ARG A 477 3.71 -21.68 1.83
N ALA A 478 3.44 -22.99 1.84
CA ALA A 478 2.07 -23.46 1.97
C ALA A 478 1.57 -23.23 3.40
N ASP A 479 0.31 -22.83 3.55
CA ASP A 479 -0.17 -22.28 4.84
C ASP A 479 -0.14 -23.28 6.01
N ASN A 480 -0.08 -24.59 5.72
CA ASN A 480 -0.03 -25.66 6.71
C ASN A 480 1.38 -26.07 7.17
N PHE A 481 2.44 -25.42 6.67
CA PHE A 481 3.82 -25.80 6.97
C PHE A 481 4.62 -24.64 7.55
N SER A 482 5.40 -24.93 8.59
CA SER A 482 6.41 -24.01 9.09
C SER A 482 7.46 -23.76 7.99
N PRO A 483 7.88 -22.51 7.76
CA PRO A 483 8.93 -22.23 6.80
C PRO A 483 10.22 -22.92 7.25
N TRP A 484 10.83 -23.68 6.35
CA TRP A 484 12.05 -24.45 6.61
C TRP A 484 13.32 -23.78 6.06
N PHE A 485 13.15 -22.67 5.34
CA PHE A 485 14.22 -21.91 4.69
C PHE A 485 14.50 -20.60 5.42
N SER A 486 15.72 -20.05 5.30
CA SER A 486 16.06 -18.71 5.80
C SER A 486 16.15 -17.67 4.69
N LEU A 487 15.67 -16.45 4.96
CA LEU A 487 15.92 -15.23 4.20
C LEU A 487 16.68 -14.17 5.02
N GLY A 488 17.28 -14.54 6.15
CA GLY A 488 17.96 -13.60 7.04
C GLY A 488 19.13 -12.85 6.38
N SER A 489 19.80 -13.47 5.40
CA SER A 489 20.87 -12.84 4.61
C SER A 489 20.46 -11.55 3.90
N VAL A 490 19.18 -11.43 3.52
CA VAL A 490 18.63 -10.23 2.88
C VAL A 490 18.70 -9.00 3.79
N LEU A 491 18.61 -9.20 5.11
CA LEU A 491 18.62 -8.14 6.12
C LEU A 491 20.02 -7.88 6.69
N THR A 492 20.93 -8.84 6.61
CA THR A 492 22.27 -8.74 7.23
C THR A 492 23.38 -8.34 6.25
N GLN A 493 23.12 -8.37 4.94
CA GLN A 493 24.11 -8.08 3.92
C GLN A 493 24.51 -6.59 3.84
N TYR A 494 23.60 -5.69 4.16
CA TYR A 494 23.79 -4.24 4.04
C TYR A 494 23.47 -3.54 5.37
N GLN A 495 23.92 -2.29 5.49
CA GLN A 495 23.62 -1.43 6.63
C GLN A 495 22.78 -0.23 6.19
N TRP A 496 21.75 0.07 6.98
CA TRP A 496 20.82 1.17 6.72
C TRP A 496 20.79 2.15 7.90
N PRO A 497 21.78 3.05 8.02
CA PRO A 497 21.90 3.98 9.15
C PRO A 497 20.75 5.00 9.24
N LYS A 498 19.91 5.11 8.21
CA LYS A 498 18.74 6.00 8.15
C LYS A 498 17.42 5.23 8.18
N LEU A 499 17.43 3.94 8.54
CA LEU A 499 16.22 3.15 8.60
C LEU A 499 15.27 3.74 9.65
N GLU A 500 14.04 4.05 9.24
CA GLU A 500 12.99 4.60 10.09
C GLU A 500 11.86 3.58 10.29
N SER A 501 11.63 2.71 9.30
CA SER A 501 10.53 1.75 9.30
C SER A 501 10.92 0.43 8.64
N LEU A 502 10.50 -0.66 9.27
CA LEU A 502 10.66 -2.03 8.78
C LEU A 502 9.35 -2.80 8.91
N SER A 503 8.91 -3.39 7.80
CA SER A 503 7.76 -4.29 7.73
C SER A 503 8.17 -5.63 7.15
N LEU A 504 8.07 -6.70 7.93
CA LEU A 504 8.36 -8.07 7.52
C LEU A 504 7.12 -8.92 7.67
N THR A 505 6.76 -9.64 6.62
CA THR A 505 5.61 -10.55 6.63
C THR A 505 5.98 -11.89 6.01
N GLY A 506 5.88 -12.98 6.77
CA GLY A 506 6.17 -14.32 6.25
C GLY A 506 7.64 -14.65 6.04
N LEU A 507 8.55 -14.00 6.79
CA LEU A 507 9.98 -14.29 6.73
C LEU A 507 10.38 -15.27 7.84
N ALA A 508 11.38 -16.09 7.55
CA ALA A 508 12.02 -16.97 8.51
C ALA A 508 13.52 -16.66 8.60
N PHE A 509 14.06 -16.68 9.82
CA PHE A 509 15.46 -16.38 10.08
C PHE A 509 16.00 -17.13 11.30
N GLN A 510 17.32 -17.25 11.35
CA GLN A 510 18.03 -17.70 12.54
C GLN A 510 18.13 -16.53 13.54
N PHE A 511 18.16 -16.84 14.84
CA PHE A 511 18.29 -15.80 15.87
C PHE A 511 19.55 -14.94 15.69
N SER A 512 20.68 -15.54 15.29
CA SER A 512 21.94 -14.83 15.02
C SER A 512 21.81 -13.78 13.92
N GLU A 513 20.99 -14.04 12.90
CA GLU A 513 20.73 -13.10 11.80
C GLU A 513 19.88 -11.91 12.28
N LEU A 514 18.86 -12.18 13.11
CA LEU A 514 18.06 -11.14 13.75
C LEU A 514 18.92 -10.26 14.67
N GLU A 515 19.77 -10.88 15.50
CA GLU A 515 20.69 -10.17 16.39
C GLU A 515 21.65 -9.28 15.63
N GLN A 516 22.29 -9.82 14.59
CA GLN A 516 23.15 -9.05 13.70
C GLN A 516 22.40 -7.88 13.07
N PHE A 517 21.16 -8.08 12.61
CA PHE A 517 20.37 -7.02 11.99
C PHE A 517 19.98 -5.92 13.00
N ILE A 518 19.44 -6.27 14.17
CA ILE A 518 19.02 -5.31 15.19
C ILE A 518 20.21 -4.48 15.71
N SER A 519 21.39 -5.08 15.78
CA SER A 519 22.61 -4.38 16.21
C SER A 519 23.03 -3.22 15.30
N GLN A 520 22.47 -3.10 14.08
CA GLN A 520 22.87 -2.09 13.11
C GLN A 520 22.26 -0.70 13.35
N PHE A 521 21.19 -0.59 14.14
CA PHE A 521 20.50 0.68 14.36
C PHE A 521 20.51 1.12 15.83
N ASP A 522 20.96 2.35 16.04
CA ASP A 522 21.04 2.98 17.36
C ASP A 522 19.73 3.67 17.76
N LEU A 523 18.99 4.15 16.77
CA LEU A 523 17.72 4.85 16.97
C LEU A 523 16.53 3.87 16.87
N PRO A 524 15.47 4.07 17.69
CA PRO A 524 14.27 3.25 17.60
C PRO A 524 13.55 3.42 16.25
N ILE A 525 13.14 2.30 15.64
CA ILE A 525 12.44 2.28 14.34
C ILE A 525 10.98 1.84 14.49
N VAL A 526 10.12 2.19 13.53
CA VAL A 526 8.77 1.59 13.42
C VAL A 526 8.92 0.14 12.93
N LEU A 527 8.34 -0.81 13.66
CA LEU A 527 8.54 -2.24 13.42
C LEU A 527 7.22 -2.98 13.25
N TRP A 528 7.07 -3.68 12.13
CA TRP A 528 5.95 -4.56 11.88
C TRP A 528 6.46 -5.95 11.51
N LEU A 529 6.23 -6.92 12.40
CA LEU A 529 6.54 -8.33 12.19
C LEU A 529 5.25 -9.12 12.20
N ARG A 530 4.90 -9.69 11.05
CA ARG A 530 3.72 -10.54 10.91
C ARG A 530 4.12 -11.90 10.35
N ARG A 531 3.62 -13.00 10.91
CA ARG A 531 3.91 -14.36 10.40
C ARG A 531 5.41 -14.65 10.28
N VAL A 532 6.19 -14.06 11.18
CA VAL A 532 7.63 -14.22 11.22
C VAL A 532 7.98 -15.48 12.01
N HIS A 533 8.92 -16.27 11.51
CA HIS A 533 9.32 -17.55 12.08
C HIS A 533 10.79 -17.55 12.53
N LEU A 534 11.04 -18.00 13.76
CA LEU A 534 12.41 -18.25 14.27
C LEU A 534 12.82 -19.70 14.01
N LEU A 535 13.76 -19.91 13.10
CA LEU A 535 14.33 -21.24 12.80
C LEU A 535 15.23 -21.76 13.93
N SER A 536 15.76 -20.86 14.74
CA SER A 536 16.63 -21.18 15.88
C SER A 536 16.55 -20.08 16.94
N GLY A 537 16.93 -20.43 18.18
CA GLY A 537 16.88 -19.51 19.32
C GLY A 537 15.48 -19.40 19.93
N THR A 538 15.24 -18.31 20.65
CA THR A 538 14.01 -18.12 21.44
C THR A 538 13.44 -16.71 21.26
N TRP A 539 12.12 -16.61 21.25
CA TRP A 539 11.41 -15.33 21.23
C TRP A 539 11.64 -14.54 22.52
N ALA A 540 11.83 -15.19 23.67
CA ALA A 540 12.25 -14.49 24.89
C ALA A 540 13.50 -13.63 24.65
N ARG A 541 14.53 -14.19 23.99
CA ARG A 541 15.77 -13.46 23.66
C ARG A 541 15.55 -12.44 22.55
N ALA A 542 14.74 -12.76 21.54
CA ALA A 542 14.46 -11.83 20.45
C ALA A 542 13.75 -10.56 20.95
N LEU A 543 12.78 -10.73 21.86
CA LEU A 543 12.11 -9.62 22.52
C LEU A 543 13.07 -8.79 23.38
N ASP A 544 14.02 -9.42 24.08
CA ASP A 544 15.05 -8.69 24.84
C ASP A 544 15.91 -7.82 23.94
N LEU A 545 16.29 -8.31 22.75
CA LEU A 545 17.05 -7.55 21.75
C LEU A 545 16.26 -6.37 21.17
N LEU A 546 14.96 -6.56 20.92
CA LEU A 546 14.07 -5.53 20.38
C LEU A 546 13.71 -4.46 21.41
N ARG A 547 13.90 -4.74 22.71
CA ARG A 547 13.51 -3.84 23.78
C ARG A 547 14.24 -2.50 23.70
N GLY A 548 13.49 -1.42 23.57
CA GLY A 548 14.03 -0.05 23.45
C GLY A 548 14.61 0.28 22.06
N LYS A 549 14.55 -0.66 21.11
CA LYS A 549 14.94 -0.47 19.70
C LYS A 549 13.76 -0.17 18.78
N VAL A 550 12.56 -0.03 19.34
CA VAL A 550 11.32 0.12 18.58
C VAL A 550 10.59 1.39 19.00
N ARG A 551 10.18 2.18 18.01
CA ARG A 551 9.36 3.39 18.16
C ARG A 551 7.90 2.99 18.44
N ALA A 552 7.06 3.94 18.82
CA ALA A 552 5.66 3.69 19.16
C ALA A 552 4.93 2.80 18.13
N TYR A 553 4.12 1.85 18.63
CA TYR A 553 3.32 0.84 17.91
C TYR A 553 4.06 -0.17 17.05
N PRO A 554 4.83 -1.05 17.69
CA PRO A 554 5.13 -2.33 17.06
C PRO A 554 3.85 -3.07 16.72
N ILE A 555 3.88 -3.80 15.61
CA ILE A 555 2.91 -4.87 15.34
C ILE A 555 3.69 -6.17 15.37
N LEU A 556 3.33 -7.06 16.30
CA LEU A 556 3.85 -8.42 16.41
C LEU A 556 2.66 -9.38 16.30
N GLU A 557 2.47 -9.98 15.14
CA GLU A 557 1.29 -10.80 14.84
C GLU A 557 1.68 -12.17 14.28
N GLU A 558 0.97 -13.22 14.69
CA GLU A 558 1.09 -14.57 14.12
C GLU A 558 2.55 -15.11 14.12
N LEU A 559 3.35 -14.77 15.14
CA LEU A 559 4.74 -15.24 15.24
C LEU A 559 4.81 -16.76 15.51
N SER A 560 5.87 -17.41 15.02
CA SER A 560 6.09 -18.86 15.18
C SER A 560 7.59 -19.20 15.37
N GLY A 561 7.91 -20.47 15.62
CA GLY A 561 9.28 -20.90 15.95
C GLY A 561 9.64 -20.65 17.42
N GLY A 562 10.73 -21.25 17.88
CA GLY A 562 11.16 -21.18 19.28
C GLY A 562 10.07 -21.69 20.23
N GLU A 563 9.80 -20.95 21.30
CA GLU A 563 8.80 -21.35 22.31
C GLU A 563 7.38 -21.44 21.75
N PHE A 564 7.05 -20.75 20.65
CA PHE A 564 5.70 -20.78 20.11
C PHE A 564 5.32 -22.13 19.52
N ASP A 565 6.26 -22.92 19.00
CA ASP A 565 5.96 -24.21 18.36
C ASP A 565 5.44 -25.25 19.37
N ASP A 566 5.82 -25.11 20.64
CA ASP A 566 5.39 -25.99 21.72
C ASP A 566 4.18 -25.44 22.51
N MET A 567 3.73 -24.21 22.23
CA MET A 567 2.61 -23.56 22.92
C MET A 567 1.26 -23.89 22.30
N SER A 568 0.24 -24.03 23.15
CA SER A 568 -1.16 -24.08 22.73
C SER A 568 -1.65 -22.74 22.16
N ASP A 569 -2.69 -22.76 21.33
CA ASP A 569 -3.31 -21.53 20.80
C ASP A 569 -3.79 -20.57 21.89
N GLN A 570 -4.21 -21.10 23.05
CA GLN A 570 -4.58 -20.28 24.21
C GLN A 570 -3.38 -19.54 24.80
N GLU A 571 -2.23 -20.20 24.93
CA GLU A 571 -0.99 -19.58 25.41
C GLU A 571 -0.48 -18.54 24.42
N ARG A 572 -0.48 -18.87 23.11
CA ARG A 572 -0.16 -17.92 22.04
C ARG A 572 -1.05 -16.68 22.10
N LYS A 573 -2.38 -16.86 22.24
CA LYS A 573 -3.35 -15.76 22.37
C LYS A 573 -3.15 -14.95 23.66
N ARG A 574 -2.63 -15.52 24.75
CA ARG A 574 -2.28 -14.75 25.96
C ARG A 574 -1.08 -13.82 25.77
N ILE A 575 -0.18 -14.13 24.83
CA ILE A 575 1.03 -13.36 24.55
C ILE A 575 0.81 -12.37 23.41
N LEU A 576 0.30 -12.85 22.28
CA LEU A 576 0.13 -12.10 21.02
C LEU A 576 -1.31 -11.64 20.77
N GLY A 577 -2.28 -12.14 21.51
CA GLY A 577 -3.68 -11.76 21.34
C GLY A 577 -3.90 -10.32 21.75
N LYS A 578 -4.66 -9.61 20.91
CA LYS A 578 -5.22 -8.29 21.18
C LYS A 578 -6.64 -8.51 21.73
N ASN A 579 -7.13 -7.65 22.63
CA ASN A 579 -8.57 -7.69 22.94
C ASN A 579 -9.35 -7.21 21.71
N ASP A 580 -10.68 -7.42 21.69
CA ASP A 580 -11.54 -7.20 20.51
C ASP A 580 -11.57 -5.76 19.94
N ASN A 581 -10.77 -4.83 20.47
CA ASN A 581 -10.50 -3.52 19.89
C ASN A 581 -9.12 -3.51 19.23
N SER A 582 -9.04 -3.10 17.96
CA SER A 582 -7.81 -3.03 17.14
C SER A 582 -6.70 -2.10 17.67
N TRP A 583 -6.94 -1.47 18.82
CA TRP A 583 -6.11 -0.49 19.50
C TRP A 583 -5.26 -1.04 20.65
N ASP A 584 -5.51 -2.30 21.04
CA ASP A 584 -4.80 -2.92 22.15
C ASP A 584 -3.49 -3.55 21.68
N MET A 585 -2.39 -3.15 22.33
CA MET A 585 -1.10 -3.80 22.16
C MET A 585 -1.06 -5.11 22.93
N ASN A 586 -0.47 -6.15 22.33
CA ASN A 586 -0.27 -7.41 23.01
C ASN A 586 0.89 -7.34 24.02
N LYS A 587 1.07 -8.38 24.85
CA LYS A 587 2.08 -8.36 25.92
C LYS A 587 3.51 -8.25 25.38
N ALA A 588 3.79 -8.83 24.21
CA ALA A 588 5.10 -8.74 23.57
C ALA A 588 5.37 -7.33 23.03
N GLU A 589 4.39 -6.71 22.39
CA GLU A 589 4.43 -5.32 21.89
C GLU A 589 4.66 -4.31 23.04
N LEU A 590 3.95 -4.48 24.16
CA LEU A 590 4.15 -3.66 25.36
C LEU A 590 5.55 -3.80 25.93
N TYR A 591 6.08 -5.03 25.98
CA TYR A 591 7.42 -5.32 26.50
C TYR A 591 8.52 -4.60 25.73
N ILE A 592 8.49 -4.67 24.40
CA ILE A 592 9.59 -4.13 23.57
C ILE A 592 9.62 -2.59 23.53
N LEU A 593 8.50 -1.92 23.84
CA LEU A 593 8.44 -0.45 23.84
C LEU A 593 9.26 0.22 24.95
N SER A 594 9.86 -0.57 25.87
CA SER A 594 10.72 -0.21 27.03
C SER A 594 10.18 0.82 28.03
N SER A 595 9.22 1.62 27.61
CA SER A 595 8.52 2.68 28.32
C SER A 595 7.44 2.14 29.26
N PHE A 596 7.23 0.82 29.23
CA PHE A 596 6.33 0.10 30.13
C PHE A 596 7.15 -0.87 30.98
N SER A 597 6.87 -0.90 32.28
CA SER A 597 7.47 -1.85 33.24
C SER A 597 6.79 -3.23 33.15
N THR A 598 6.53 -3.70 31.93
CA THR A 598 5.99 -5.04 31.70
C THR A 598 7.14 -6.06 31.71
N PRO A 599 6.97 -7.23 32.35
CA PRO A 599 7.95 -8.31 32.28
C PRO A 599 7.95 -8.96 30.90
N ASN A 600 9.02 -9.69 30.58
CA ASN A 600 9.09 -10.46 29.35
C ASN A 600 8.02 -11.56 29.40
N PRO A 601 7.08 -11.64 28.46
CA PRO A 601 5.93 -12.55 28.54
C PRO A 601 6.29 -14.04 28.48
N PHE A 602 7.53 -14.39 28.10
CA PHE A 602 8.04 -15.76 28.07
C PHE A 602 8.81 -16.15 29.33
N ARG A 603 9.09 -15.20 30.23
CA ARG A 603 9.76 -15.43 31.51
C ARG A 603 8.74 -15.21 32.61
N SER A 604 8.10 -16.28 33.07
CA SER A 604 7.12 -16.25 34.16
C SER A 604 7.71 -15.69 35.46
N ASP A 605 6.87 -15.00 36.22
CA ASP A 605 7.13 -14.22 37.44
C ASP A 605 8.04 -14.92 38.48
N GLU A 606 9.26 -14.39 38.68
CA GLU A 606 10.10 -14.71 39.85
C GLU A 606 9.91 -13.73 41.03
N ILE A 607 8.87 -12.89 41.03
CA ILE A 607 8.60 -11.99 42.16
C ILE A 607 7.11 -11.94 42.52
N GLU A 608 6.54 -13.08 42.89
CA GLU A 608 5.59 -13.07 44.02
C GLU A 608 6.42 -13.26 45.28
N SER A 609 6.89 -12.16 45.86
CA SER A 609 7.29 -12.17 47.27
C SER A 609 6.01 -12.41 48.09
N PRO A 610 5.94 -13.43 48.96
CA PRO A 610 4.81 -13.57 49.86
C PRO A 610 4.87 -12.40 50.85
N SER A 611 4.04 -11.38 50.63
CA SER A 611 3.76 -10.38 51.64
C SER A 611 3.14 -11.11 52.83
N GLN A 612 3.94 -11.17 53.87
CA GLN A 612 3.66 -11.71 55.18
C GLN A 612 2.34 -11.17 55.72
N GLU A 613 1.59 -12.07 56.37
CA GLU A 613 0.52 -11.76 57.31
C GLU A 613 0.94 -10.64 58.26
N TYR A 614 0.10 -9.60 58.38
CA TYR A 614 -0.39 -9.05 59.64
C TYR A 614 -1.72 -8.33 59.42
#